data_AF-A0A7T6VPF9-F1
#
_entry.id   AF-A0A7T6VPF9-F1
#
_cell.length_a   1.000
_cell.length_b   1.000
_cell.length_c   1.000
_cell.angle_alpha   90.00
_cell.angle_beta   90.00
_cell.angle_gamma   90.00
#
_symmetry.space_group_name_H-M   'P 1'
#
loop_
_entity.id
_entity.type
_entity.pdbx_description
1 polymer ?
#
loop_
_entity_poly.entity_id
_entity_poly.type
_entity_poly.pdbx_seq_one_letter_code
_entity_poly.pdbx_strand_id
1 'polypeptide(L)'
;MLENNKWFEIIINLPKEFEDIVYSILYDYDISTFEIIDYRTMDEIKKTKPYWVELQDNLIPKSKFITIKLYLSESEHDKNEIKELENSIKNINKLIEFYIDKKIEDKDWSEEWKKFYKPFRIGKK
;
A
#
# COMPACT_ATOMS: atom_id res chain seq x y z
N MET A 1 -9.56 21.00 -15.20
CA MET A 1 -10.46 19.93 -14.77
C MET A 1 -9.57 18.98 -14.00
N LEU A 2 -9.79 18.76 -12.70
CA LEU A 2 -9.04 17.74 -11.98
C LEU A 2 -9.57 16.40 -12.50
N GLU A 3 -8.70 15.61 -13.13
CA GLU A 3 -9.06 14.24 -13.53
C GLU A 3 -9.34 13.45 -12.26
N ASN A 4 -10.53 12.83 -12.18
CA ASN A 4 -10.82 11.87 -11.14
C ASN A 4 -10.04 10.58 -11.45
N ASN A 5 -8.77 10.54 -11.07
CA ASN A 5 -7.98 9.32 -11.18
C ASN A 5 -8.56 8.27 -10.24
N LYS A 6 -8.94 7.13 -10.83
CA LYS A 6 -9.36 5.95 -10.11
C LYS A 6 -8.14 5.08 -9.92
N TRP A 7 -7.86 4.74 -8.69
CA TRP A 7 -6.72 3.90 -8.34
C TRP A 7 -7.20 2.52 -7.89
N PHE A 8 -6.41 1.51 -8.24
CA PHE A 8 -6.50 0.18 -7.65
C PHE A 8 -5.50 0.10 -6.51
N GLU A 9 -5.99 -0.14 -5.30
CA GLU A 9 -5.16 -0.66 -4.21
C GLU A 9 -5.10 -2.16 -4.37
N ILE A 10 -3.89 -2.68 -4.52
CA ILE A 10 -3.65 -4.11 -4.66
C ILE A 10 -2.85 -4.57 -3.45
N ILE A 11 -3.33 -5.64 -2.83
CA ILE A 11 -2.72 -6.24 -1.64
C ILE A 11 -2.33 -7.67 -1.99
N ILE A 12 -1.05 -7.98 -1.81
CA ILE A 12 -0.49 -9.29 -2.08
C ILE A 12 0.04 -9.85 -0.76
N ASN A 13 -0.58 -10.90 -0.24
CA ASN A 13 -0.06 -11.65 0.90
C ASN A 13 0.68 -12.87 0.37
N LEU A 14 1.92 -13.06 0.78
CA LEU A 14 2.74 -14.16 0.29
C LEU A 14 3.66 -14.71 1.38
N PRO A 15 4.02 -16.00 1.31
CA PRO A 15 5.15 -16.51 2.07
C PRO A 15 6.42 -15.77 1.66
N LYS A 16 7.21 -15.37 2.66
CA LYS A 16 8.43 -14.58 2.48
C LYS A 16 9.44 -15.18 1.49
N GLU A 17 9.51 -16.51 1.39
CA GLU A 17 10.41 -17.20 0.45
C GLU A 17 10.13 -16.90 -1.03
N PHE A 18 8.98 -16.32 -1.37
CA PHE A 18 8.61 -15.92 -2.74
C PHE A 18 8.76 -14.41 -3.00
N GLU A 19 9.28 -13.63 -2.05
CA GLU A 19 9.35 -12.17 -2.16
C GLU A 19 10.12 -11.69 -3.39
N ASP A 20 11.30 -12.25 -3.63
CA ASP A 20 12.16 -11.86 -4.75
C ASP A 20 11.52 -12.14 -6.12
N ILE A 21 10.82 -13.27 -6.24
CA ILE A 21 10.14 -13.65 -7.49
C ILE A 21 8.97 -12.70 -7.75
N VAL A 22 8.20 -12.37 -6.70
CA VAL A 22 7.09 -11.41 -6.83
C VAL A 22 7.62 -10.02 -7.17
N TYR A 23 8.72 -9.56 -6.57
CA TYR A 23 9.36 -8.29 -6.95
C TYR A 23 9.79 -8.28 -8.41
N SER A 24 10.42 -9.36 -8.88
CA SER A 24 10.81 -9.48 -10.30
C SER A 24 9.60 -9.32 -11.23
N ILE A 25 8.49 -10.00 -10.92
CA ILE A 25 7.26 -9.87 -11.71
C ILE A 25 6.71 -8.45 -11.65
N LEU A 26 6.70 -7.79 -10.48
CA LEU A 26 6.26 -6.40 -10.40
C LEU A 26 7.12 -5.49 -11.30
N TYR A 27 8.44 -5.67 -11.30
CA TYR A 27 9.33 -4.92 -12.18
C TYR A 27 9.11 -5.22 -13.67
N ASP A 28 8.80 -6.47 -14.03
CA ASP A 28 8.47 -6.85 -15.42
C ASP A 28 7.17 -6.18 -15.93
N TYR A 29 6.29 -5.74 -15.02
CA TYR A 29 5.08 -4.97 -15.31
C TYR A 29 5.28 -3.45 -15.12
N ASP A 30 6.53 -2.97 -15.07
CA ASP A 30 6.91 -1.56 -14.83
C ASP A 30 6.46 -1.00 -13.46
N ILE A 31 6.12 -1.87 -12.50
CA ILE A 31 5.71 -1.49 -11.14
C ILE A 31 6.95 -1.45 -10.24
N SER A 32 7.51 -0.26 -10.07
CA SER A 32 8.71 -0.04 -9.24
C SER A 32 8.43 0.46 -7.82
N THR A 33 7.19 0.88 -7.55
CA THR A 33 6.80 1.51 -6.27
C THR A 33 5.75 0.67 -5.57
N PHE A 34 6.09 0.15 -4.39
CA PHE A 34 5.20 -0.62 -3.54
C PHE A 34 5.65 -0.55 -2.07
N GLU A 35 4.71 -0.68 -1.15
CA GLU A 35 4.94 -0.78 0.29
C GLU A 35 5.11 -2.25 0.69
N ILE A 36 6.10 -2.54 1.53
CA ILE A 36 6.32 -3.88 2.09
C ILE A 36 6.08 -3.81 3.60
N ILE A 37 5.13 -4.62 4.07
CA ILE A 37 4.85 -4.80 5.49
C ILE A 37 5.44 -6.14 5.91
N ASP A 38 6.51 -6.07 6.71
CA ASP A 38 7.24 -7.23 7.20
C ASP A 38 7.65 -7.06 8.67
N TYR A 39 7.47 -8.11 9.46
CA TYR A 39 7.92 -8.18 10.84
C TYR A 39 9.44 -7.94 10.99
N ARG A 40 10.29 -8.34 10.03
CA ARG A 40 11.73 -8.08 10.07
C ARG A 40 12.06 -6.60 10.29
N THR A 41 11.28 -5.72 9.66
CA THR A 41 11.42 -4.27 9.78
C THR A 41 11.21 -3.81 11.23
N MET A 42 10.35 -4.49 11.99
CA MET A 42 10.12 -4.20 13.39
C MET A 42 11.37 -4.45 14.25
N ASP A 43 12.12 -5.52 13.97
CA ASP A 43 13.34 -5.83 14.71
C ASP A 43 14.42 -4.76 14.51
N GLU A 44 14.50 -4.18 13.30
CA GLU A 44 15.42 -3.08 13.00
C GLU A 44 14.98 -1.78 13.65
N ILE A 45 13.70 -1.42 13.54
CA ILE A 45 13.13 -0.22 14.17
C ILE A 45 13.34 -0.28 15.69
N LYS A 46 13.09 -1.42 16.34
CA LYS A 46 13.30 -1.55 17.79
C LYS A 46 14.75 -1.30 18.21
N LYS A 47 15.73 -1.60 17.35
CA LYS A 47 17.17 -1.36 17.60
C LYS A 47 17.60 0.08 17.33
N THR A 48 16.97 0.75 16.38
CA THR A 48 17.41 2.07 15.88
C THR A 48 16.53 3.24 16.35
N LYS A 49 15.35 2.97 16.93
CA LYS A 49 14.41 4.02 17.31
C LYS A 49 15.02 5.01 18.33
N PRO A 50 14.75 6.32 18.19
CA PRO A 50 15.06 7.30 19.22
C PRO A 50 14.33 7.00 20.54
N TYR A 51 14.89 7.45 21.66
CA TYR A 51 14.34 7.16 22.99
C TYR A 51 12.91 7.69 23.20
N TRP A 52 12.53 8.76 22.49
CA TRP A 52 11.19 9.36 22.56
C TRP A 52 10.15 8.66 21.69
N VAL A 53 10.54 7.66 20.90
CA VAL A 53 9.61 6.88 20.08
C VAL A 53 9.10 5.70 20.90
N GLU A 54 7.85 5.77 21.31
CA GLU A 54 7.13 4.65 21.91
C GLU A 54 6.46 3.83 20.80
N LEU A 55 6.71 2.52 20.78
CA LEU A 55 6.12 1.59 19.82
C LEU A 55 5.30 0.58 20.57
N GLN A 56 4.11 0.27 20.06
CA GLN A 56 3.37 -0.87 20.56
C GLN A 56 4.07 -2.15 20.11
N ASP A 57 4.24 -3.10 21.03
CA ASP A 57 5.06 -4.31 20.77
C ASP A 57 4.53 -5.20 19.64
N ASN A 58 3.25 -5.04 19.27
CA ASN A 58 2.52 -5.89 18.33
C ASN A 58 2.04 -5.18 17.05
N LEU A 59 2.67 -4.06 16.65
CA LEU A 59 2.27 -3.32 15.43
C LEU A 59 2.28 -4.21 14.18
N ILE A 60 3.26 -5.11 14.08
CA ILE A 60 3.32 -6.14 13.04
C ILE A 60 3.52 -7.48 13.77
N PRO A 61 2.62 -8.46 13.62
CA PRO A 61 2.78 -9.76 14.25
C PRO A 61 3.91 -10.54 13.57
N LYS A 62 4.62 -11.37 14.35
CA LYS A 62 5.63 -12.27 13.80
C LYS A 62 4.98 -13.28 12.85
N SER A 63 5.38 -13.25 11.58
CA SER A 63 4.78 -14.05 10.52
C SER A 63 5.83 -14.61 9.58
N LYS A 64 5.51 -15.72 8.92
CA LYS A 64 6.27 -16.22 7.75
C LYS A 64 5.81 -15.55 6.44
N PHE A 65 4.75 -14.75 6.52
CA PHE A 65 4.18 -14.03 5.40
C PHE A 65 4.58 -12.56 5.47
N ILE A 66 4.67 -11.95 4.30
CA ILE A 66 4.76 -10.51 4.12
C ILE A 66 3.53 -10.03 3.37
N THR A 67 3.24 -8.74 3.47
CA THR A 67 2.22 -8.08 2.67
C THR A 67 2.87 -7.03 1.79
N ILE A 68 2.60 -7.08 0.50
CA ILE A 68 2.97 -6.03 -0.47
C ILE A 68 1.71 -5.25 -0.80
N LYS A 69 1.78 -3.91 -0.72
CA LYS A 69 0.72 -3.02 -1.18
C LYS A 69 1.21 -2.15 -2.32
N LEU A 70 0.39 -2.00 -3.34
CA LEU A 70 0.69 -1.16 -4.50
C LEU A 70 -0.57 -0.43 -4.96
N TYR A 71 -0.35 0.74 -5.55
CA TYR A 71 -1.41 1.65 -5.97
C TYR A 71 -1.21 1.94 -7.46
N LEU A 72 -2.11 1.45 -8.30
CA LEU A 72 -2.02 1.59 -9.75
C LEU A 72 -3.15 2.47 -10.28
N SER A 73 -2.82 3.44 -11.12
CA SER A 73 -3.82 4.28 -11.77
C SER A 73 -4.52 3.53 -12.91
N GLU A 74 -5.85 3.65 -13.01
CA GLU A 74 -6.62 3.15 -14.17
C GLU A 74 -6.14 3.74 -15.52
N SER A 75 -5.41 4.86 -15.50
CA SER A 75 -4.84 5.48 -16.71
C SER A 75 -3.55 4.79 -17.20
N GLU A 76 -2.80 4.18 -16.29
CA GLU A 76 -1.49 3.57 -16.56
C GLU A 76 -1.62 2.06 -16.73
N HIS A 77 -2.47 1.43 -15.92
CA HIS A 77 -2.70 -0.01 -15.95
C HIS A 77 -4.18 -0.32 -16.07
N ASP A 78 -4.55 -1.00 -17.15
CA ASP A 78 -5.92 -1.40 -17.37
C ASP A 78 -6.29 -2.66 -16.57
N LYS A 79 -7.58 -3.01 -16.56
CA LYS A 79 -8.06 -4.18 -15.81
C LYS A 79 -7.56 -5.52 -16.36
N ASN A 80 -7.20 -5.59 -17.64
CA ASN A 80 -6.68 -6.81 -18.24
C ASN A 80 -5.24 -7.03 -17.78
N GLU A 81 -4.39 -5.99 -17.81
CA GLU A 81 -3.02 -6.03 -17.29
C GLU A 81 -3.01 -6.44 -15.82
N ILE A 82 -3.87 -5.84 -14.99
CA ILE A 82 -3.98 -6.21 -13.57
C ILE A 82 -4.39 -7.67 -13.39
N LYS A 83 -5.27 -8.18 -14.26
CA LYS A 83 -5.70 -9.58 -14.22
C LYS A 83 -4.57 -10.53 -14.67
N GLU A 84 -3.78 -10.13 -15.66
CA GLU A 84 -2.59 -10.88 -16.07
C GLU A 84 -1.55 -10.91 -14.96
N LEU A 85 -1.30 -9.78 -14.31
CA LEU A 85 -0.44 -9.68 -13.12
C LEU A 85 -0.93 -10.61 -12.00
N GLU A 86 -2.22 -10.57 -11.68
CA GLU A 86 -2.84 -11.44 -10.68
C GLU A 86 -2.58 -12.92 -10.99
N ASN A 87 -2.77 -13.33 -12.25
CA ASN A 87 -2.55 -14.71 -12.67
C ASN A 87 -1.06 -15.09 -12.58
N SER A 88 -0.16 -14.24 -13.07
CA SER A 88 1.29 -14.45 -13.01
C SER A 88 1.76 -14.67 -11.58
N ILE A 89 1.26 -13.87 -10.63
CA ILE A 89 1.62 -13.97 -9.22
C ILE A 89 0.99 -15.20 -8.55
N LYS A 90 -0.31 -15.47 -8.77
CA LYS A 90 -0.99 -16.63 -8.19
C LYS A 90 -0.47 -17.98 -8.71
N ASN A 91 0.11 -18.00 -9.91
CA ASN A 91 0.71 -19.21 -10.49
C ASN A 91 2.01 -19.65 -9.80
N ILE A 92 2.68 -18.77 -9.04
CA ILE A 92 3.90 -19.11 -8.30
C ILE A 92 3.61 -20.12 -7.19
N ASN A 93 2.58 -19.86 -6.38
CA ASN A 93 2.22 -20.72 -5.26
C ASN A 93 0.77 -20.48 -4.81
N LYS A 94 0.08 -21.56 -4.42
CA LYS A 94 -1.30 -21.52 -3.93
C LYS A 94 -1.49 -20.76 -2.63
N LEU A 95 -0.43 -20.53 -1.86
CA LEU A 95 -0.45 -19.75 -0.62
C LEU A 95 -0.41 -18.23 -0.85
N ILE A 96 -0.20 -17.78 -2.10
CA ILE A 96 -0.17 -16.36 -2.42
C ILE A 96 -1.60 -15.89 -2.65
N GLU A 97 -1.99 -14.87 -1.89
CA GLU A 97 -3.28 -14.20 -2.02
C GLU A 97 -3.07 -12.85 -2.72
N PHE A 98 -3.98 -12.52 -3.63
CA PHE A 98 -3.97 -11.26 -4.37
C PHE A 98 -5.37 -10.68 -4.29
N TYR A 99 -5.47 -9.46 -3.76
CA TYR A 99 -6.72 -8.73 -3.56
C TYR A 99 -6.64 -7.39 -4.27
N ILE A 100 -7.75 -6.98 -4.89
CA ILE A 100 -7.89 -5.68 -5.54
C ILE A 100 -9.02 -4.93 -4.83
N ASP A 101 -8.69 -3.82 -4.17
CA ASP A 101 -9.64 -2.82 -3.73
C ASP A 101 -9.63 -1.64 -4.71
N LYS A 102 -10.82 -1.23 -5.15
CA LYS A 102 -11.00 -0.23 -6.20
C LYS A 102 -11.30 1.17 -5.64
N LYS A 103 -11.47 1.30 -4.32
CA LYS A 103 -12.16 2.45 -3.73
C LYS A 103 -11.23 3.57 -3.25
N ILE A 104 -10.25 3.94 -4.07
CA ILE A 104 -9.51 5.19 -3.87
C ILE A 104 -9.96 6.15 -4.96
N GLU A 105 -11.07 6.83 -4.68
CA GLU A 105 -11.37 8.09 -5.36
C GLU A 105 -10.51 9.15 -4.68
N ASP A 106 -9.76 9.94 -5.46
CA ASP A 106 -9.10 11.17 -5.01
C ASP A 106 -10.16 12.17 -4.49
N LYS A 107 -10.75 11.87 -3.34
CA LYS A 107 -11.45 12.86 -2.55
C LYS A 107 -10.37 13.70 -1.93
N ASP A 108 -10.14 14.83 -2.57
CA ASP A 108 -9.14 15.83 -2.25
C ASP A 108 -9.04 16.01 -0.72
N TRP A 109 -8.07 15.31 -0.10
CA TRP A 109 -7.89 15.33 1.35
C TRP A 109 -7.67 16.77 1.82
N SER A 110 -7.17 17.64 0.93
CA SER A 110 -6.98 19.07 1.14
C SER A 110 -8.28 19.87 1.31
N GLU A 111 -9.43 19.32 0.91
CA GLU A 111 -10.75 19.98 1.00
C GLU A 111 -11.65 19.35 2.06
N GLU A 112 -11.55 18.04 2.31
CA GLU A 112 -12.43 17.32 3.25
C GLU A 112 -12.26 17.81 4.70
N TRP A 113 -11.04 18.17 5.14
CA TRP A 113 -10.83 18.70 6.49
C TRP A 113 -11.54 20.05 6.71
N LYS A 114 -11.72 20.86 5.65
CA LYS A 114 -12.38 22.18 5.74
C LYS A 114 -13.85 22.06 6.12
N LYS A 115 -14.51 20.93 5.80
CA LYS A 115 -15.91 20.66 6.19
C LYS A 115 -16.08 20.57 7.71
N PHE A 116 -15.04 20.14 8.41
CA PHE A 116 -15.04 19.95 9.86
C PHE A 116 -14.33 21.09 10.61
N TYR A 117 -13.63 21.99 9.89
CA TYR A 117 -12.96 23.14 10.47
C TYR A 117 -13.87 24.37 10.51
N LYS A 118 -14.14 24.89 11.72
CA LYS A 118 -14.81 26.19 11.88
C LYS A 118 -13.77 27.31 12.02
N PRO A 119 -13.62 28.19 11.01
CA PRO A 119 -12.72 29.32 11.15
C PRO A 119 -13.26 30.30 12.21
N PHE A 120 -12.38 30.78 13.08
CA PHE A 120 -12.68 31.90 13.98
C PHE A 120 -12.03 33.17 13.44
N ARG A 121 -12.74 34.29 13.50
CA ARG A 121 -12.20 35.58 13.06
C ARG A 121 -11.23 36.11 14.12
N ILE A 122 -10.03 36.44 13.69
CA ILE A 122 -9.05 37.17 14.52
C ILE A 122 -9.17 38.65 14.17
N GLY A 123 -9.63 39.45 15.13
CA GLY A 123 -9.78 40.91 15.04
C GLY A 123 -10.82 41.43 16.03
N LYS A 124 -10.51 42.51 16.76
CA LYS A 124 -11.50 43.22 17.60
C LYS A 124 -12.41 44.06 16.71
N LYS A 125 -13.70 44.09 17.06
CA LYS A 125 -14.68 45.01 16.49
C LYS A 125 -14.38 46.43 16.90
#